data_AF-A0A2K3K7C9-F1
#
_entry.id   AF-A0A2K3K7C9-F1
#
_cell.length_a   1.000
_cell.length_b   1.000
_cell.length_c   1.000
_cell.angle_alpha   90.00
_cell.angle_beta   90.00
_cell.angle_gamma   90.00
#
_symmetry.space_group_name_H-M   'P 1'
#
loop_
_entity.id
_entity.type
_entity.pdbx_description
1 polymer ?
#
loop_
_entity_poly.entity_id
_entity_poly.type
_entity_poly.pdbx_seq_one_letter_code
_entity_poly.pdbx_strand_id
1 'polypeptide(L)'
;MAWYKSLAPGSVDSWSNLCARFRAHFTSSKRHPKTEATLEAIIQGETEPLRSYLERFNKAAVEVKVEESMKLYLLDRGLRRDSDFAKAVGIEEPKTLDVFFEKAKKYIAYEEKQKAIDLRRPKS
;
A
#
# COMPACT_ATOMS: atom_id res chain seq x y z
N MET A 1 26.39 11.67 -8.13
CA MET A 1 26.95 12.10 -9.43
C MET A 1 26.04 13.16 -10.03
N ALA A 2 26.59 14.21 -10.64
CA ALA A 2 25.78 15.32 -11.16
C ALA A 2 25.38 15.07 -12.62
N TRP A 3 24.09 15.18 -12.93
CA TRP A 3 23.49 14.87 -14.25
C TRP A 3 24.08 15.67 -15.41
N TYR A 4 24.54 16.89 -15.17
CA TYR A 4 25.13 17.73 -16.22
C TYR A 4 26.50 17.20 -16.70
N LYS A 5 27.15 16.30 -15.95
CA LYS A 5 28.45 15.70 -16.32
C LYS A 5 28.33 14.59 -17.37
N SER A 6 27.12 14.10 -17.66
CA SER A 6 26.87 13.12 -18.73
C SER A 6 26.46 13.76 -20.06
N LEU A 7 26.45 15.11 -20.15
CA LEU A 7 26.15 15.82 -21.39
C LEU A 7 27.39 15.85 -22.29
N ALA A 8 27.20 15.59 -23.58
CA ALA A 8 28.29 15.69 -24.56
C ALA A 8 28.75 17.16 -24.69
N PRO A 9 30.05 17.43 -24.90
CA PRO A 9 30.53 18.77 -25.19
C PRO A 9 29.78 19.40 -26.38
N GLY A 10 29.29 20.63 -26.22
CA GLY A 10 28.52 21.33 -27.27
C GLY A 10 27.06 20.91 -27.42
N SER A 11 26.56 19.98 -26.59
CA SER A 11 25.17 19.48 -26.66
C SER A 11 24.08 20.43 -26.15
N VAL A 12 24.48 21.55 -25.55
CA VAL A 12 23.60 22.61 -25.04
C VAL A 12 23.86 23.87 -25.85
N ASP A 13 22.93 24.16 -26.77
CA ASP A 13 22.99 25.28 -27.70
C ASP A 13 22.30 26.56 -27.17
N SER A 14 21.53 26.44 -26.09
CA SER A 14 20.69 27.52 -25.57
C SER A 14 20.24 27.25 -24.13
N TRP A 15 19.89 28.34 -23.43
CA TRP A 15 19.28 28.26 -22.09
C TRP A 15 17.98 27.44 -22.10
N SER A 16 17.16 27.56 -23.15
CA SER A 16 15.93 26.79 -23.32
C SER A 16 16.19 25.29 -23.39
N ASN A 17 17.20 24.87 -24.16
CA ASN A 17 17.64 23.48 -24.27
C ASN A 17 18.14 22.92 -22.93
N LEU A 18 18.92 23.71 -22.18
CA LEU A 18 19.33 23.36 -20.81
C LEU A 18 18.13 23.17 -19.88
N CYS A 19 17.16 24.11 -19.88
CA CYS A 19 15.95 24.02 -19.09
C CYS A 19 15.05 22.84 -19.48
N ALA A 20 14.99 22.48 -20.77
CA ALA A 20 14.25 21.32 -21.25
C ALA A 20 14.89 20.01 -20.77
N ARG A 21 16.22 19.89 -20.85
CA ARG A 21 16.96 18.71 -20.38
C ARG A 21 16.94 18.57 -18.86
N PHE A 22 17.10 19.68 -18.13
CA PHE A 22 16.91 19.71 -16.68
C PHE A 22 15.51 19.24 -16.31
N ARG A 23 14.47 19.79 -16.96
CA ARG A 23 13.10 19.32 -16.76
C ARG A 23 13.00 17.84 -17.07
N ALA A 24 13.36 17.35 -18.24
CA ALA A 24 13.28 15.94 -18.59
C ALA A 24 13.98 15.01 -17.57
N HIS A 25 15.18 15.39 -17.12
CA HIS A 25 15.95 14.64 -16.13
C HIS A 25 15.22 14.59 -14.77
N PHE A 26 14.66 15.71 -14.29
CA PHE A 26 13.99 15.79 -12.98
C PHE A 26 12.47 15.56 -13.01
N THR A 27 11.83 15.57 -14.18
CA THR A 27 10.41 15.23 -14.36
C THR A 27 10.23 13.74 -14.56
N SER A 28 11.25 13.02 -15.04
CA SER A 28 11.25 11.55 -15.01
C SER A 28 11.14 11.00 -13.58
N SER A 29 11.59 11.78 -12.58
CA SER A 29 11.47 11.45 -11.15
C SER A 29 10.23 12.05 -10.48
N LYS A 30 9.32 12.72 -11.23
CA LYS A 30 8.01 13.05 -10.67
C LYS A 30 7.28 11.73 -10.47
N ARG A 31 7.28 11.25 -9.22
CA ARG A 31 6.43 10.12 -8.81
C ARG A 31 5.04 10.42 -9.34
N HIS A 32 4.56 9.55 -10.24
CA HIS A 32 3.19 9.62 -10.71
C HIS A 32 2.28 9.68 -9.46
N PRO A 33 1.25 10.55 -9.44
CA PRO A 33 0.30 10.57 -8.34
C PRO A 33 -0.17 9.15 -8.09
N LYS A 34 -0.04 8.65 -6.86
CA LYS A 34 -0.63 7.36 -6.50
C LYS A 34 -2.14 7.53 -6.59
N THR A 35 -2.78 6.63 -7.34
CA THR A 35 -4.21 6.68 -7.66
C THR A 35 -4.97 5.63 -6.87
N GLU A 36 -6.29 5.61 -7.01
CA GLU A 36 -7.16 4.53 -6.53
C GLU A 36 -6.65 3.14 -6.96
N ALA A 37 -6.18 3.00 -8.21
CA ALA A 37 -5.59 1.77 -8.72
C ALA A 37 -4.36 1.29 -7.91
N THR A 38 -3.65 2.21 -7.24
CA THR A 38 -2.55 1.86 -6.33
C THR A 38 -3.07 1.14 -5.08
N LEU A 39 -4.24 1.50 -4.58
CA LEU A 39 -4.88 0.82 -3.45
C LEU A 39 -5.55 -0.48 -3.90
N GLU A 40 -6.20 -0.49 -5.07
CA GLU A 40 -6.83 -1.69 -5.62
C GLU A 40 -5.83 -2.84 -5.86
N ALA A 41 -4.59 -2.51 -6.23
CA ALA A 41 -3.53 -3.51 -6.43
C ALA A 41 -3.02 -4.14 -5.11
N ILE A 42 -3.42 -3.63 -3.94
CA ILE A 42 -2.99 -4.14 -2.64
C ILE A 42 -3.96 -5.23 -2.21
N ILE A 43 -3.58 -6.48 -2.46
CA ILE A 43 -4.31 -7.67 -2.05
C ILE A 43 -3.54 -8.38 -0.93
N GLN A 44 -4.27 -8.97 0.02
CA GLN A 44 -3.71 -9.81 1.08
C GLN A 44 -3.23 -11.15 0.50
N GLY A 45 -1.97 -11.50 0.77
CA GLY A 45 -1.37 -12.76 0.32
C GLY A 45 -1.91 -14.00 1.06
N GLU A 46 -1.75 -15.18 0.45
CA GLU A 46 -2.21 -16.46 1.00
C GLU A 46 -1.65 -16.79 2.38
N THR A 47 -0.40 -16.43 2.65
CA THR A 47 0.25 -16.66 3.95
C THR A 47 0.51 -15.35 4.70
N GLU A 48 -0.04 -14.25 4.22
CA GLU A 48 0.22 -12.93 4.78
C GLU A 48 -0.68 -12.68 6.01
N PRO A 49 -0.08 -12.36 7.18
CA PRO A 49 -0.84 -11.97 8.36
C PRO A 49 -1.65 -10.69 8.11
N LEU A 50 -2.80 -10.57 8.77
CA LEU A 50 -3.68 -9.41 8.59
C LEU A 50 -2.96 -8.09 8.90
N ARG A 51 -2.09 -8.07 9.92
CA ARG A 51 -1.30 -6.87 10.26
C ARG A 51 -0.44 -6.39 9.09
N SER A 52 0.29 -7.30 8.44
CA SER A 52 1.19 -6.94 7.34
C SER A 52 0.45 -6.39 6.13
N TYR A 53 -0.72 -6.96 5.82
CA TYR A 53 -1.60 -6.43 4.77
C TYR A 53 -2.05 -5.00 5.08
N LEU A 54 -2.57 -4.76 6.29
CA LEU A 54 -3.06 -3.43 6.68
C LEU A 54 -1.95 -2.39 6.75
N GLU A 55 -0.74 -2.75 7.15
CA GLU A 55 0.42 -1.86 7.12
C GLU A 55 0.77 -1.43 5.70
N ARG A 56 0.76 -2.36 4.73
CA ARG A 56 0.99 -2.04 3.31
C ARG A 56 -0.10 -1.13 2.76
N PHE A 57 -1.37 -1.45 3.04
CA PHE A 57 -2.51 -0.66 2.61
C PHE A 57 -2.44 0.76 3.19
N ASN A 58 -2.27 0.90 4.50
CA ASN A 58 -2.22 2.20 5.18
C ASN A 58 -1.07 3.07 4.67
N LYS A 59 0.10 2.47 4.44
CA LYS A 59 1.24 3.18 3.86
C LYS A 59 0.93 3.76 2.48
N ALA A 60 0.21 3.03 1.63
CA ALA A 60 -0.21 3.54 0.33
C ALA A 60 -1.35 4.57 0.45
N ALA A 61 -2.30 4.34 1.36
CA ALA A 61 -3.50 5.16 1.55
C ALA A 61 -3.20 6.58 2.06
N VAL A 62 -2.07 6.79 2.73
CA VAL A 62 -1.59 8.13 3.13
C VAL A 62 -1.24 8.99 1.91
N GLU A 63 -0.78 8.37 0.82
CA GLU A 63 -0.34 9.08 -0.39
C GLU A 63 -1.46 9.24 -1.45
N VAL A 64 -2.60 8.58 -1.26
CA VAL A 64 -3.73 8.55 -2.21
C VAL A 64 -4.89 9.42 -1.69
N LYS A 65 -5.27 10.42 -2.50
CA LYS A 65 -6.40 11.32 -2.22
C LYS A 65 -7.70 10.75 -2.78
N VAL A 66 -8.35 9.89 -2.01
CA VAL A 66 -9.70 9.35 -2.29
C VAL A 66 -10.54 9.39 -1.01
N GLU A 67 -11.86 9.37 -1.17
CA GLU A 67 -12.83 9.35 -0.06
C GLU A 67 -12.62 8.15 0.86
N GLU A 68 -12.92 8.32 2.16
CA GLU A 68 -12.76 7.24 3.15
C GLU A 68 -13.63 6.03 2.85
N SER A 69 -14.83 6.25 2.31
CA SER A 69 -15.72 5.17 1.85
C SER A 69 -15.08 4.33 0.75
N MET A 70 -14.35 4.97 -0.16
CA MET A 70 -13.58 4.27 -1.20
C MET A 70 -12.40 3.51 -0.61
N LYS A 71 -11.67 4.10 0.36
CA LYS A 71 -10.59 3.39 1.07
C LYS A 71 -11.11 2.15 1.80
N LEU A 72 -12.26 2.27 2.45
CA LEU A 72 -12.92 1.17 3.15
C LEU A 72 -13.34 0.05 2.18
N TYR A 73 -13.96 0.41 1.05
CA TYR A 73 -14.31 -0.53 -0.01
C TYR A 73 -13.09 -1.29 -0.54
N LEU A 74 -12.00 -0.59 -0.84
CA LEU A 74 -10.77 -1.20 -1.35
C LEU A 74 -10.05 -2.04 -0.29
N LEU A 75 -10.10 -1.64 0.99
CA LEU A 75 -9.60 -2.42 2.11
C LEU A 75 -10.29 -3.77 2.21
N ASP A 76 -11.63 -3.78 2.16
CA ASP A 76 -12.44 -4.99 2.23
C ASP A 76 -12.20 -5.87 1.00
N ARG A 77 -12.24 -5.28 -0.20
CA ARG A 77 -12.00 -6.00 -1.46
C ARG A 77 -10.62 -6.64 -1.54
N GLY A 78 -9.61 -6.03 -0.93
CA GLY A 78 -8.25 -6.55 -0.88
C GLY A 78 -8.04 -7.67 0.13
N LEU A 79 -9.00 -7.98 1.00
CA LEU A 79 -8.88 -9.07 1.96
C LEU A 79 -8.85 -10.43 1.28
N ARG A 80 -8.15 -11.38 1.92
CA ARG A 80 -8.14 -12.77 1.46
C ARG A 80 -9.50 -13.40 1.74
N ARG A 81 -10.23 -13.78 0.67
CA ARG A 81 -11.65 -14.22 0.73
C ARG A 81 -11.94 -15.36 1.71
N ASP A 82 -10.99 -16.27 1.90
CA ASP A 82 -11.15 -17.43 2.77
C ASP A 82 -10.75 -17.16 4.24
N SER A 83 -10.19 -15.98 4.54
CA SER A 83 -9.78 -15.60 5.88
C SER A 83 -11.00 -15.39 6.79
N ASP A 84 -10.83 -15.71 8.07
CA ASP A 84 -11.91 -15.53 9.05
C ASP A 84 -12.26 -14.05 9.26
N PHE A 85 -11.29 -13.14 9.04
CA PHE A 85 -11.55 -11.72 9.08
C PHE A 85 -12.42 -11.26 7.91
N ALA A 86 -12.15 -11.69 6.67
CA ALA A 86 -12.98 -11.38 5.50
C ALA A 86 -14.43 -11.87 5.69
N LYS A 87 -14.61 -13.10 6.19
CA LYS A 87 -15.95 -13.62 6.53
C LYS A 87 -16.65 -12.73 7.56
N ALA A 88 -15.94 -12.33 8.61
CA ALA A 88 -16.53 -11.52 9.67
C ALA A 88 -16.90 -10.10 9.20
N VAL A 89 -16.11 -9.51 8.31
CA VAL A 89 -16.42 -8.22 7.66
C VAL A 89 -17.62 -8.35 6.74
N GLY A 90 -17.74 -9.44 5.98
CA GLY A 90 -18.91 -9.70 5.13
C GLY A 90 -20.22 -9.97 5.90
N ILE A 91 -20.14 -10.49 7.13
CA ILE A 91 -21.31 -10.72 7.99
C ILE A 91 -21.74 -9.41 8.69
N GLU A 92 -20.79 -8.69 9.28
CA GLU A 92 -21.05 -7.40 9.92
C GLU A 92 -20.25 -6.33 9.19
N GLU A 93 -20.86 -5.79 8.14
CA GLU A 93 -20.26 -4.79 7.27
C GLU A 93 -19.93 -3.49 8.04
N PRO A 94 -18.63 -3.16 8.23
CA PRO A 94 -18.22 -1.90 8.82
C PRO A 94 -18.66 -0.74 7.93
N LYS A 95 -19.15 0.35 8.53
CA LYS A 95 -19.58 1.55 7.79
C LYS A 95 -18.54 2.68 7.83
N THR A 96 -17.51 2.55 8.66
CA THR A 96 -16.41 3.51 8.77
C THR A 96 -15.08 2.78 8.89
N LEU A 97 -13.99 3.48 8.55
CA LEU A 97 -12.62 2.96 8.74
C LEU A 97 -12.34 2.63 10.20
N ASP A 98 -12.82 3.44 11.15
CA ASP A 98 -12.62 3.20 12.58
C ASP A 98 -13.23 1.87 13.03
N VAL A 99 -14.49 1.60 12.65
CA VAL A 99 -15.16 0.33 12.98
C VAL A 99 -14.41 -0.86 12.37
N PHE A 100 -13.94 -0.71 11.13
CA PHE A 100 -13.14 -1.72 10.47
C PHE A 100 -11.84 -2.00 11.22
N PHE A 101 -11.07 -0.96 11.57
CA PHE A 101 -9.78 -1.11 12.25
C PHE A 101 -9.92 -1.61 13.69
N GLU A 102 -10.96 -1.22 14.42
CA GLU A 102 -11.25 -1.77 15.76
C GLU A 102 -11.54 -3.27 15.70
N LYS A 103 -12.25 -3.73 14.67
CA LYS A 103 -12.45 -5.18 14.44
C LYS A 103 -11.14 -5.86 14.05
N ALA A 104 -10.37 -5.28 13.13
CA ALA A 104 -9.09 -5.82 12.69
C ALA A 104 -8.10 -6.01 13.85
N LYS A 105 -8.02 -5.07 14.79
CA LYS A 105 -7.16 -5.18 15.99
C LYS A 105 -7.42 -6.46 16.78
N LYS A 106 -8.70 -6.84 16.95
CA LYS A 106 -9.09 -8.07 17.67
C LYS A 106 -8.62 -9.33 16.93
N TYR A 107 -8.73 -9.35 15.60
CA TYR A 107 -8.29 -10.47 14.77
C TYR A 107 -6.77 -10.58 14.69
N ILE A 108 -6.06 -9.46 14.59
CA ILE A 108 -4.60 -9.44 14.66
C ILE A 108 -4.13 -10.05 15.98
N ALA A 109 -4.70 -9.62 17.11
CA ALA A 109 -4.34 -10.17 18.43
C ALA A 109 -4.61 -11.68 18.51
N TYR A 110 -5.70 -12.15 17.90
CA TYR A 110 -6.01 -13.58 17.81
C TYR A 110 -5.00 -14.36 16.97
N GLU A 111 -4.67 -13.88 15.75
CA GLU A 111 -3.67 -14.50 14.87
C GLU A 111 -2.30 -14.60 15.57
N GLU A 112 -1.88 -13.53 16.25
CA GLU A 112 -0.60 -13.51 16.97
C GLU A 112 -0.58 -14.46 18.16
N LYS A 113 -1.67 -14.52 18.94
CA LYS A 113 -1.82 -15.48 20.03
C LYS A 113 -1.72 -16.90 19.49
N GLN A 114 -2.37 -17.20 18.36
CA GLN A 114 -2.36 -18.55 17.83
C GLN A 114 -1.00 -18.94 17.26
N LYS A 115 -0.34 -18.03 16.54
CA LYS A 115 1.04 -18.22 16.09
C LYS A 115 2.00 -18.48 17.25
N ALA A 116 1.84 -17.78 18.38
CA ALA A 116 2.64 -18.01 19.57
C ALA A 116 2.38 -19.38 20.23
N ILE A 117 1.14 -19.88 20.18
CA ILE A 117 0.78 -21.24 20.65
C ILE A 117 1.43 -22.30 19.76
N ASP A 118 1.35 -22.13 18.45
CA ASP A 118 1.90 -23.09 17.48
C ASP A 118 3.43 -23.18 17.59
N LEU A 119 4.11 -22.06 17.84
CA LEU A 119 5.56 -22.05 18.11
C LEU A 119 5.96 -22.77 19.41
N ARG A 120 5.05 -22.86 20.39
CA ARG A 120 5.29 -23.53 21.67
C ARG A 120 4.99 -25.02 21.64
N ARG A 121 4.24 -25.50 20.65
CA ARG A 121 4.00 -26.93 20.43
C ARG A 121 5.20 -27.50 19.65
N PRO A 122 6.03 -28.39 20.23
CA PRO A 122 7.08 -29.05 19.46
C PRO A 122 6.43 -29.84 18.32
N LYS A 123 6.98 -29.73 17.12
CA LYS A 123 6.57 -30.57 15.98
C LYS A 123 6.78 -32.03 16.40
N SER A 124 5.69 -32.77 16.56
CA SER A 124 5.69 -34.23 16.73
C SER A 124 5.98 -34.91 15.41
#